data_AF-A0A353QEZ2-F1
#
_entry.id   AF-A0A353QEZ2-F1
#
_cell.length_a   1.000
_cell.length_b   1.000
_cell.length_c   1.000
_cell.angle_alpha   90.00
_cell.angle_beta   90.00
_cell.angle_gamma   90.00
#
_symmetry.space_group_name_H-M   'P 1'
#
loop_
_entity.id
_entity.type
_entity.pdbx_description
1 polymer ?
#
loop_
_entity_poly.entity_id
_entity_poly.type
_entity_poly.pdbx_seq_one_letter_code
_entity_poly.pdbx_strand_id
1 'polypeptide(L)'
;MKKWDTAIWILFIAYILFSQGLCVRRYKYSFTDYSGSSYVILDKLYLMMTTSKLEMVKFDSSGNRQWLKTHDFEHPNPSYMLVDQNDNLYLALAVPQDSNALLQDKNTVPQGNNMDSCVIKFDSKGNLLWKRNTHLYVRYLRIADDRLSAIGFK
;
A
#
# COMPACT_ATOMS: atom_id res chain seq x y z
N MET A 1 36.15 21.42 21.51
CA MET A 1 35.00 20.50 21.71
C MET A 1 35.46 19.36 22.60
N LYS A 2 34.71 19.03 23.65
CA LYS A 2 35.06 17.92 24.56
C LYS A 2 34.86 16.61 23.80
N LYS A 3 35.67 15.58 24.07
CA LYS A 3 35.59 14.27 23.38
C LYS A 3 34.19 13.63 23.44
N TRP A 4 33.40 13.98 24.45
CA TRP A 4 32.01 13.55 24.63
C TRP A 4 31.03 14.19 23.63
N ASP A 5 31.28 15.42 23.18
CA ASP A 5 30.43 16.11 22.20
C ASP A 5 30.46 15.37 20.86
N THR A 6 31.64 14.93 20.42
CA THR A 6 31.81 14.15 19.19
C THR A 6 31.09 12.81 19.26
N ALA A 7 31.12 12.14 20.41
CA ALA A 7 30.42 10.87 20.61
C ALA A 7 28.90 11.06 20.54
N ILE A 8 28.36 12.13 21.13
CA ILE A 8 26.92 12.46 21.06
C ILE A 8 26.50 12.72 19.62
N TRP A 9 27.28 13.50 18.86
CA TRP A 9 26.99 13.76 17.45
C TRP A 9 27.03 12.49 16.60
N ILE A 10 28.00 11.59 16.83
CA ILE A 10 28.09 10.31 16.13
C ILE A 10 26.87 9.44 16.46
N LEU A 11 26.46 9.35 17.73
CA LEU A 11 25.29 8.58 18.14
C LEU A 11 23.99 9.17 17.60
N PHE A 12 23.87 10.50 17.54
CA PHE A 12 22.72 11.18 16.96
C PHE A 12 22.64 10.97 15.45
N ILE A 13 23.76 11.07 14.74
CA ILE A 13 23.86 10.76 13.31
C ILE A 13 23.54 9.28 13.08
N ALA A 14 24.11 8.36 13.86
CA ALA A 14 23.79 6.95 13.80
C ALA A 14 22.29 6.70 14.06
N TYR A 15 21.69 7.36 15.03
CA TYR A 15 20.24 7.26 15.26
C TYR A 15 19.43 7.76 14.07
N ILE A 16 19.79 8.89 13.46
CA ILE A 16 19.12 9.36 12.24
C ILE A 16 19.31 8.36 11.09
N LEU A 17 20.50 7.79 10.94
CA LEU A 17 20.83 6.89 9.84
C LEU A 17 20.24 5.48 10.02
N PHE A 18 20.08 5.02 11.26
CA PHE A 18 19.66 3.65 11.56
C PHE A 18 18.26 3.56 12.16
N SER A 19 17.61 4.68 12.50
CA SER A 19 16.21 4.65 12.91
C SER A 19 15.31 4.52 11.69
N GLN A 20 14.36 3.58 11.75
CA GLN A 20 13.21 3.56 10.85
C GLN A 20 12.20 4.69 11.17
N GLY A 21 12.61 5.72 11.92
CA GLY A 21 11.75 6.84 12.31
C GLY A 21 11.61 7.88 11.22
N LEU A 22 12.65 8.08 10.39
CA LEU A 22 12.65 9.11 9.36
C LEU A 22 12.11 8.55 8.05
N CYS A 23 10.82 8.81 7.81
CA CYS A 23 10.12 8.43 6.60
C CYS A 23 9.31 9.59 6.03
N VAL A 24 9.15 9.59 4.70
CA VAL A 24 8.26 10.47 3.98
C VAL A 24 7.04 9.67 3.56
N ARG A 25 5.85 10.24 3.75
CA ARG A 25 4.59 9.68 3.25
C ARG A 25 4.16 10.47 2.02
N ARG A 26 4.01 9.78 0.89
CA ARG A 26 3.54 10.39 -0.36
C ARG A 26 2.11 9.93 -0.62
N TYR A 27 1.22 10.86 -0.90
CA TYR A 27 -0.14 10.54 -1.32
C TYR A 27 -0.14 9.73 -2.63
N LYS A 28 -0.99 8.70 -2.72
CA LYS A 28 -1.16 7.88 -3.93
C LYS A 28 -2.61 7.81 -4.40
N TYR A 29 -3.55 7.58 -3.48
CA TYR A 29 -4.96 7.37 -3.82
C TYR A 29 -5.84 7.71 -2.62
N SER A 30 -7.07 8.14 -2.87
CA SER A 30 -8.10 8.22 -1.84
C SER A 30 -9.44 7.75 -2.38
N PHE A 31 -10.31 7.34 -1.47
CA PHE A 31 -11.68 6.93 -1.74
C PHE A 31 -12.53 7.30 -0.53
N THR A 32 -13.75 7.73 -0.78
CA THR A 32 -14.77 7.91 0.26
C THR A 32 -15.90 6.94 -0.04
N ASP A 33 -16.27 6.14 0.95
CA ASP A 33 -17.40 5.23 0.80
C ASP A 33 -18.75 5.96 0.91
N TYR A 34 -19.84 5.22 0.72
CA TYR A 34 -21.19 5.77 0.78
C TYR A 34 -21.60 6.24 2.19
N SER A 35 -20.90 5.78 3.24
CA SER A 35 -21.12 6.21 4.64
C SER A 35 -20.41 7.52 4.97
N GLY A 36 -19.54 8.01 4.06
CA GLY A 36 -18.70 9.18 4.27
C GLY A 36 -17.35 8.86 4.92
N SER A 37 -17.05 7.58 5.21
CA SER A 37 -15.73 7.20 5.71
C SER A 37 -14.71 7.33 4.57
N SER A 38 -13.55 7.89 4.88
CA SER A 38 -12.51 8.18 3.90
C SER A 38 -11.28 7.31 4.11
N TYR A 39 -10.77 6.76 3.02
CA TYR A 39 -9.61 5.88 2.97
C TYR A 39 -8.52 6.57 2.16
N VAL A 40 -7.34 6.69 2.74
CA VAL A 40 -6.17 7.32 2.11
C VAL A 40 -5.05 6.30 1.99
N ILE A 41 -4.57 6.13 0.77
CA ILE A 41 -3.44 5.27 0.43
C ILE A 41 -2.21 6.13 0.24
N LEU A 42 -1.17 5.77 0.98
CA LEU A 42 0.10 6.45 1.02
C LEU A 42 1.22 5.47 0.66
N ASP A 43 2.28 6.06 0.16
CA ASP A 43 3.53 5.42 -0.11
C ASP A 43 4.57 5.91 0.90
N LYS A 44 4.93 5.03 1.84
CA LYS A 44 5.81 5.34 2.97
C LYS A 44 7.25 4.95 2.64
N LEU A 45 8.05 5.96 2.30
CA LEU A 45 9.45 5.81 1.93
C LEU A 45 10.35 6.11 3.13
N TYR A 46 11.20 5.17 3.53
CA TYR A 46 12.25 5.41 4.52
C TYR A 46 13.45 6.02 3.81
N LEU A 47 14.02 7.11 4.35
CA LEU A 47 15.04 7.91 3.65
C LEU A 47 16.31 7.16 3.27
N MET A 48 16.61 6.06 3.95
CA MET A 48 17.76 5.21 3.69
C MET A 48 17.43 3.88 3.03
N MET A 49 16.17 3.69 2.65
CA MET A 49 15.73 2.52 1.89
C MET A 49 15.40 2.94 0.46
N THR A 50 15.70 2.06 -0.48
CA THR A 50 15.27 2.22 -1.87
C THR A 50 13.80 1.83 -2.05
N THR A 51 13.26 1.03 -1.12
CA THR A 51 11.88 0.54 -1.17
C THR A 51 10.98 1.33 -0.22
N SER A 52 9.73 1.47 -0.63
CA SER A 52 8.67 2.14 0.11
C SER A 52 7.53 1.17 0.39
N LYS A 53 6.80 1.38 1.48
CA LYS A 53 5.74 0.48 1.95
C LYS A 53 4.34 1.08 1.72
N LEU A 54 3.36 0.21 1.47
CA LEU A 54 1.95 0.59 1.51
C LEU A 54 1.55 1.03 2.92
N GLU A 55 1.12 2.27 3.06
CA GLU A 55 0.50 2.75 4.29
C GLU A 55 -0.92 3.20 4.00
N MET A 56 -1.86 2.77 4.82
CA MET A 56 -3.28 3.04 4.65
C MET A 56 -3.82 3.73 5.89
N VAL A 57 -4.75 4.66 5.69
CA VAL A 57 -5.40 5.40 6.76
C VAL A 57 -6.90 5.42 6.51
N LYS A 58 -7.71 5.09 7.53
CA LYS A 58 -9.16 5.29 7.50
C LYS A 58 -9.54 6.43 8.45
N PHE A 59 -10.42 7.29 7.97
CA PHE A 59 -11.11 8.32 8.74
C PHE A 59 -12.61 8.02 8.73
N ASP A 60 -13.29 8.35 9.82
CA ASP A 60 -14.76 8.38 9.82
C ASP A 60 -15.29 9.62 9.08
N SER A 61 -16.61 9.70 8.95
CA SER A 61 -17.31 10.80 8.27
C SER A 61 -17.16 12.16 8.97
N SER A 62 -16.71 12.18 10.23
CA SER A 62 -16.40 13.40 10.98
C SER A 62 -14.92 13.80 10.86
N GLY A 63 -14.12 13.02 10.12
CA GLY A 63 -12.70 13.27 9.92
C GLY A 63 -11.80 12.71 11.03
N ASN A 64 -12.32 11.93 11.99
CA ASN A 64 -11.47 11.31 13.00
C ASN A 64 -10.77 10.07 12.44
N ARG A 65 -9.47 9.95 12.72
CA ARG A 65 -8.68 8.78 12.28
C ARG A 65 -9.09 7.53 13.06
N GLN A 66 -9.66 6.56 12.35
CA GLN A 66 -10.05 5.26 12.89
C GLN A 66 -8.85 4.32 13.01
N TRP A 67 -8.03 4.23 11.96
CA TRP A 67 -6.80 3.44 12.00
C TRP A 67 -5.76 3.91 11.00
N LEU A 68 -4.51 3.52 11.25
CA LEU A 68 -3.36 3.66 10.34
C LEU A 68 -2.58 2.34 10.34
N LYS A 69 -2.35 1.77 9.15
CA LYS A 69 -1.70 0.48 8.97
C LYS A 69 -0.61 0.58 7.92
N THR A 70 0.56 0.04 8.20
CA THR A 70 1.62 -0.16 7.20
C THR A 70 1.69 -1.65 6.87
N HIS A 71 1.70 -1.97 5.58
CA HIS A 71 1.81 -3.32 5.06
C HIS A 71 3.12 -3.47 4.27
N ASP A 72 3.69 -4.67 4.27
CA ASP A 72 4.93 -5.00 3.57
C ASP A 72 4.69 -5.24 2.06
N PHE A 73 3.99 -4.29 1.43
CA PHE A 73 3.89 -4.19 -0.02
C PHE A 73 4.82 -3.10 -0.51
N GLU A 74 5.81 -3.50 -1.31
CA GLU A 74 6.81 -2.58 -1.84
C GLU A 74 6.27 -1.80 -3.04
N HIS A 75 6.64 -0.52 -3.12
CA HIS A 75 6.32 0.36 -4.25
C HIS A 75 4.82 0.37 -4.62
N PRO A 76 3.92 0.65 -3.66
CA PRO A 76 2.49 0.62 -3.91
C PRO A 76 2.10 1.56 -5.06
N ASN A 77 1.50 0.99 -6.10
CA ASN A 77 0.93 1.73 -7.22
C ASN A 77 -0.57 1.41 -7.34
N PRO A 78 -1.42 2.01 -6.48
CA PRO A 78 -2.85 1.73 -6.46
C PRO A 78 -3.52 2.20 -7.76
N SER A 79 -4.28 1.31 -8.40
CA SER A 79 -5.02 1.62 -9.63
C SER A 79 -6.52 1.79 -9.39
N TYR A 80 -7.08 1.08 -8.42
CA TYR A 80 -8.50 1.16 -8.09
C TYR A 80 -8.77 0.70 -6.65
N MET A 81 -9.81 1.25 -6.04
CA MET A 81 -10.24 0.88 -4.69
C MET A 81 -11.75 0.89 -4.57
N LEU A 82 -12.31 -0.03 -3.78
CA LEU A 82 -13.70 -0.01 -3.35
C LEU A 82 -13.86 -0.64 -1.96
N VAL A 83 -15.02 -0.43 -1.36
CA VAL A 83 -15.40 -0.99 -0.04
C VAL A 83 -16.71 -1.74 -0.18
N ASP A 84 -16.81 -2.92 0.42
CA ASP A 84 -18.08 -3.67 0.47
C ASP A 84 -19.00 -3.23 1.63
N GLN A 85 -20.22 -3.76 1.68
CA GLN A 85 -21.19 -3.42 2.72
C GLN A 85 -20.75 -3.81 4.14
N ASN A 86 -19.74 -4.67 4.27
CA ASN A 86 -19.17 -5.11 5.54
C ASN A 86 -17.89 -4.34 5.90
N ASP A 87 -17.67 -3.17 5.28
CA ASP A 87 -16.49 -2.33 5.46
C ASP A 87 -15.16 -2.99 5.03
N ASN A 88 -15.19 -4.10 4.28
CA ASN A 88 -13.96 -4.66 3.76
C ASN A 88 -13.46 -3.84 2.57
N LEU A 89 -12.18 -3.50 2.61
CA LEU A 89 -11.50 -2.75 1.57
C LEU A 89 -10.94 -3.69 0.50
N TYR A 90 -11.17 -3.36 -0.77
CA TYR A 90 -10.57 -4.03 -1.91
C TYR A 90 -9.69 -3.03 -2.65
N LEU A 91 -8.41 -3.35 -2.78
CA LEU A 91 -7.41 -2.51 -3.40
C LEU A 91 -6.75 -3.25 -4.55
N ALA A 92 -6.76 -2.64 -5.74
CA ALA A 92 -5.95 -3.09 -6.86
C ALA A 92 -4.63 -2.32 -6.85
N LEU A 93 -3.50 -3.05 -6.85
CA LEU A 93 -2.16 -2.52 -7.00
C LEU A 93 -1.58 -3.01 -8.33
N ALA A 94 -1.08 -2.09 -9.16
CA ALA A 94 -0.28 -2.46 -10.31
C ALA A 94 1.09 -2.95 -9.85
N VAL A 95 1.55 -4.09 -10.39
CA VAL A 95 2.87 -4.66 -10.10
C VAL A 95 3.88 -4.12 -11.14
N PRO A 96 4.92 -3.39 -10.73
CA PRO A 96 5.99 -2.99 -11.64
C PRO A 96 6.76 -4.21 -12.15
N GLN A 97 7.05 -4.27 -13.45
CA GLN A 97 7.81 -5.36 -14.07
C GLN A 97 9.20 -5.57 -13.42
N ASP A 98 9.87 -4.48 -13.04
CA ASP A 98 11.22 -4.51 -12.47
C ASP A 98 11.24 -4.73 -10.95
N SER A 99 10.08 -4.89 -10.32
CA SER A 99 10.03 -5.11 -8.89
C SER A 99 10.32 -6.58 -8.58
N ASN A 100 11.42 -6.84 -7.87
CA ASN A 100 11.64 -8.08 -7.09
C ASN A 100 10.58 -8.26 -5.96
N ALA A 101 9.46 -7.53 -6.03
CA ALA A 101 8.47 -7.45 -4.98
C ALA A 101 7.88 -8.82 -4.71
N LEU A 102 7.67 -9.10 -3.42
CA LEU A 102 6.98 -10.24 -2.81
C LEU A 102 5.51 -10.44 -3.30
N LEU A 103 5.13 -9.71 -4.35
CA LEU A 103 3.89 -9.83 -5.12
C LEU A 103 4.04 -10.80 -6.30
N GLN A 104 5.27 -11.08 -6.75
CA GLN A 104 5.51 -12.04 -7.83
C GLN A 104 5.68 -13.45 -7.28
N ASP A 105 4.74 -14.34 -7.59
CA ASP A 105 5.00 -15.78 -7.53
C ASP A 105 5.85 -16.12 -8.76
N LYS A 106 7.09 -16.58 -8.56
CA LYS A 106 8.12 -16.70 -9.61
C LYS A 106 7.81 -17.75 -10.68
N ASN A 107 6.68 -18.45 -10.58
CA ASN A 107 6.37 -19.61 -11.43
C ASN A 107 5.22 -19.42 -12.43
N THR A 108 4.59 -18.24 -12.58
CA THR A 108 3.34 -18.15 -13.36
C THR A 108 3.14 -16.95 -14.29
N VAL A 109 4.16 -16.20 -14.72
CA VAL A 109 3.93 -15.09 -15.67
C VAL A 109 4.73 -15.25 -16.97
N PRO A 110 4.08 -15.35 -18.15
CA PRO A 110 4.75 -15.30 -19.44
C PRO A 110 5.33 -13.90 -19.67
N GLN A 111 6.56 -13.83 -20.19
CA GLN A 111 7.17 -12.60 -20.71
C GLN A 111 6.22 -11.90 -21.70
N GLY A 112 5.57 -10.83 -21.25
CA GLY A 112 4.74 -9.95 -22.05
C GLY A 112 4.72 -8.55 -21.43
N ASN A 113 4.60 -7.52 -22.27
CA ASN A 113 4.78 -6.10 -21.97
C ASN A 113 3.78 -5.46 -20.98
N ASN A 114 3.07 -6.23 -20.16
CA ASN A 114 1.94 -5.72 -19.39
C ASN A 114 2.21 -5.76 -17.89
N MET A 115 1.92 -4.64 -17.22
CA MET A 115 1.95 -4.56 -15.76
C MET A 115 0.72 -5.31 -15.22
N ASP A 116 0.89 -6.56 -14.81
CA ASP A 116 -0.18 -7.29 -14.11
C ASP A 116 -0.53 -6.59 -12.80
N SER A 117 -1.78 -6.73 -12.34
CA SER A 117 -2.22 -6.19 -11.06
C SER A 117 -2.42 -7.28 -10.01
N CYS A 118 -2.28 -6.92 -8.75
CA CYS A 118 -2.70 -7.71 -7.60
C CYS A 118 -3.94 -7.06 -6.98
N VAL A 119 -4.96 -7.87 -6.68
CA VAL A 119 -6.14 -7.44 -5.93
C VAL A 119 -6.02 -7.95 -4.51
N ILE A 120 -6.19 -7.05 -3.55
CA ILE A 120 -5.99 -7.32 -2.13
C ILE A 120 -7.27 -6.98 -1.39
N LYS A 121 -7.69 -7.86 -0.48
CA LYS A 121 -8.80 -7.61 0.44
C LYS A 121 -8.28 -7.40 1.85
N PHE A 122 -8.77 -6.35 2.51
CA PHE A 122 -8.56 -6.07 3.93
C PHE A 122 -9.89 -6.06 4.67
N ASP A 123 -9.88 -6.42 5.96
CA ASP A 123 -11.04 -6.28 6.84
C ASP A 123 -11.30 -4.81 7.21
N SER A 124 -12.41 -4.56 7.91
CA SER A 124 -12.81 -3.22 8.37
C SER A 124 -11.82 -2.53 9.31
N LYS A 125 -10.90 -3.29 9.92
CA LYS A 125 -9.83 -2.82 10.81
C LYS A 125 -8.49 -2.65 10.07
N GLY A 126 -8.47 -2.85 8.75
CA GLY A 126 -7.30 -2.73 7.91
C GLY A 126 -6.34 -3.92 8.00
N ASN A 127 -6.78 -5.10 8.46
CA ASN A 127 -5.96 -6.31 8.44
C ASN A 127 -6.09 -7.02 7.10
N LEU A 128 -4.98 -7.54 6.56
CA LEU A 128 -4.97 -8.29 5.32
C LEU A 128 -5.74 -9.60 5.46
N LEU A 129 -6.74 -9.83 4.60
CA LEU A 129 -7.48 -11.10 4.53
C LEU A 129 -6.93 -12.02 3.45
N TRP A 130 -6.74 -11.50 2.23
CA TRP A 130 -6.14 -12.24 1.13
C TRP A 130 -5.58 -11.31 0.06
N LYS A 131 -4.69 -11.84 -0.78
CA LYS A 131 -4.20 -11.19 -2.01
C LYS A 131 -4.28 -12.17 -3.18
N ARG A 132 -4.61 -11.68 -4.37
CA ARG A 132 -4.71 -12.47 -5.60
C ARG A 132 -4.08 -11.73 -6.76
N ASN A 133 -3.15 -12.38 -7.44
CA ASN A 133 -2.58 -11.86 -8.67
C ASN A 133 -3.58 -12.03 -9.82
N THR A 134 -3.53 -11.11 -10.76
CA THR A 134 -4.37 -11.11 -11.96
C THR A 134 -3.46 -11.06 -13.18
N HIS A 135 -3.94 -11.58 -14.31
CA HIS A 135 -3.27 -11.45 -15.61
C HIS A 135 -3.75 -10.22 -16.39
N LEU A 136 -4.21 -9.20 -15.65
CA LEU A 136 -4.79 -7.97 -16.18
C LEU A 136 -4.16 -6.78 -15.46
N TYR A 137 -3.98 -5.68 -16.19
CA TYR A 137 -3.88 -4.37 -15.57
C TYR A 137 -5.28 -3.91 -15.14
N VAL A 138 -5.60 -4.08 -13.86
CA VAL A 138 -6.94 -3.77 -13.31
C VAL A 138 -7.15 -2.26 -13.29
N ARG A 139 -8.19 -1.81 -13.99
CA ARG A 139 -8.64 -0.42 -14.05
C ARG A 139 -9.88 -0.16 -13.20
N TYR A 140 -10.66 -1.21 -12.94
CA TYR A 140 -11.94 -1.11 -12.26
C TYR A 140 -12.23 -2.39 -11.49
N LEU A 141 -12.77 -2.24 -10.29
CA LEU A 141 -13.32 -3.33 -9.50
C LEU A 141 -14.82 -3.11 -9.32
N ARG A 142 -15.58 -4.20 -9.27
CA ARG A 142 -17.02 -4.19 -8.96
C ARG A 142 -17.35 -5.32 -8.00
N ILE A 143 -18.25 -5.04 -7.07
CA ILE A 143 -18.94 -6.08 -6.30
C ILE A 143 -20.39 -6.11 -6.75
N ALA A 144 -20.85 -7.28 -7.15
CA ALA A 144 -22.25 -7.55 -7.48
C ALA A 144 -22.56 -9.00 -7.09
N ASP A 145 -23.72 -9.23 -6.47
CA ASP A 145 -24.18 -10.57 -6.06
C ASP A 145 -23.13 -11.35 -5.27
N ASP A 146 -22.50 -10.68 -4.28
CA ASP A 146 -21.39 -11.19 -3.45
C ASP A 146 -20.14 -11.66 -4.22
N ARG A 147 -20.01 -11.25 -5.48
CA ARG A 147 -18.85 -11.56 -6.32
C ARG A 147 -18.05 -10.32 -6.65
N LEU A 148 -16.74 -10.42 -6.43
CA LEU A 148 -15.78 -9.43 -6.89
C LEU A 148 -15.42 -9.72 -8.35
N SER A 149 -15.56 -8.72 -9.20
CA SER A 149 -15.11 -8.74 -10.59
C SER A 149 -14.07 -7.65 -10.81
N ALA A 150 -13.02 -7.98 -11.54
CA ALA A 150 -11.97 -7.05 -11.93
C ALA A 150 -12.02 -6.87 -13.46
N ILE A 151 -11.99 -5.62 -13.90
CA ILE A 151 -12.00 -5.25 -15.32
C ILE A 151 -10.71 -4.48 -15.59
N GLY A 152 -10.04 -4.87 -16.67
CA GLY A 152 -8.73 -4.38 -17.01
C GLY A 152 -8.35 -4.71 -18.44
N PHE A 153 -7.17 -4.24 -18.83
CA PHE A 153 -6.56 -4.62 -20.11
C PHE A 153 -5.60 -5.77 -19.85
N LYS A 154 -5.44 -6.62 -20.86
CA LYS A 154 -4.31 -7.54 -20.82
C LYS A 154 -3.06 -6.74 -21.01
#